data_AF-A0A953ZCJ5-F1
#
_entry.id   AF-A0A953ZCJ5-F1
#
_cell.length_a   1.000
_cell.length_b   1.000
_cell.length_c   1.000
_cell.angle_alpha   90.00
_cell.angle_beta   90.00
_cell.angle_gamma   90.00
#
_symmetry.space_group_name_H-M   'P 1'
#
loop_
_entity.id
_entity.type
_entity.pdbx_description
1 polymer ?
#
loop_
_entity_poly.entity_id
_entity_poly.type
_entity_poly.pdbx_seq_one_letter_code
_entity_poly.pdbx_strand_id
1 'polypeptide(L)'
;VELEDCFIEGRFTNAVVDVTDALERYKFNEAAQAMYHFVWDDFCDWYLEVVKPRLYDGKGGERSKLRAQTTLVRVLDGILKMLHPIIPFVTEEIWQTLRPMLAVLRGDTPELSLVIAQWPKASKDRLFEP
;
A
#
# COMPACT_ATOMS: atom_id res chain seq x y z
N VAL A 1 -10.89 -14.88 0.30
CA VAL A 1 -9.65 -14.18 -0.01
C VAL A 1 -9.51 -14.37 -1.48
N GLU A 2 -9.62 -13.28 -2.18
CA GLU A 2 -9.73 -13.24 -3.63
C GLU A 2 -8.31 -13.15 -4.17
N LEU A 3 -8.07 -13.76 -5.34
CA LEU A 3 -6.70 -13.96 -5.84
C LEU A 3 -6.00 -12.62 -6.06
N GLU A 4 -6.75 -11.62 -6.53
CA GLU A 4 -6.26 -10.26 -6.73
C GLU A 4 -5.81 -9.57 -5.44
N ASP A 5 -6.45 -9.88 -4.30
CA ASP A 5 -6.06 -9.32 -3.00
C ASP A 5 -4.71 -9.93 -2.56
N CYS A 6 -4.54 -11.25 -2.74
CA CYS A 6 -3.28 -11.92 -2.46
C CYS A 6 -2.15 -11.42 -3.37
N PHE A 7 -2.45 -11.20 -4.66
CA PHE A 7 -1.49 -10.71 -5.64
C PHE A 7 -0.92 -9.35 -5.20
N ILE A 8 -1.79 -8.36 -4.92
CA ILE A 8 -1.29 -7.02 -4.59
C ILE A 8 -0.56 -7.00 -3.25
N GLU A 9 -0.97 -7.81 -2.27
CA GLU A 9 -0.25 -7.92 -1.01
C GLU A 9 1.14 -8.54 -1.18
N GLY A 10 1.27 -9.48 -2.12
CA GLY A 10 2.55 -10.08 -2.51
C GLY A 10 3.47 -9.07 -3.19
N ARG A 11 2.95 -8.34 -4.19
CA ARG A 11 3.69 -7.25 -4.86
C ARG A 11 4.09 -6.15 -3.90
N PHE A 12 3.20 -5.77 -2.98
CA PHE A 12 3.48 -4.82 -1.91
C PHE A 12 4.64 -5.29 -1.01
N THR A 13 4.64 -6.57 -0.64
CA THR A 13 5.70 -7.13 0.20
C THR A 13 7.06 -7.06 -0.51
N ASN A 14 7.11 -7.40 -1.80
CA ASN A 14 8.34 -7.27 -2.60
C ASN A 14 8.79 -5.81 -2.71
N ALA A 15 7.87 -4.87 -2.98
CA ALA A 15 8.18 -3.44 -3.06
C ALA A 15 8.76 -2.90 -1.74
N VAL A 16 8.23 -3.33 -0.59
CA VAL A 16 8.80 -2.98 0.72
C VAL A 16 10.25 -3.46 0.84
N VAL A 17 10.55 -4.69 0.44
CA VAL A 17 11.93 -5.23 0.48
C VAL A 17 12.85 -4.43 -0.42
N ASP A 18 12.48 -4.25 -1.69
CA ASP A 18 13.31 -3.60 -2.70
C ASP A 18 13.61 -2.14 -2.34
N VAL A 19 12.58 -1.39 -1.91
CA VAL A 19 12.72 0.01 -1.52
C VAL A 19 13.53 0.15 -0.23
N THR A 20 13.33 -0.76 0.73
CA THR A 20 14.12 -0.75 1.98
C THR A 20 15.59 -1.00 1.69
N ASP A 21 15.95 -2.03 0.91
CA ASP A 21 17.35 -2.33 0.56
C ASP A 21 17.98 -1.18 -0.24
N ALA A 22 17.26 -0.59 -1.20
CA ALA A 22 17.73 0.55 -1.97
C ALA A 22 18.02 1.78 -1.07
N LEU A 23 17.13 2.09 -0.12
CA LEU A 23 17.33 3.19 0.81
C LEU A 23 18.49 2.92 1.79
N GLU A 24 18.61 1.69 2.32
CA GLU A 24 19.72 1.29 3.19
C GLU A 24 21.08 1.39 2.48
N ARG A 25 21.10 1.19 1.16
CA ARG A 25 22.30 1.34 0.32
C ARG A 25 22.48 2.74 -0.26
N TYR A 26 21.69 3.72 0.18
CA TYR A 26 21.71 5.11 -0.30
C TYR A 26 21.43 5.27 -1.81
N LYS A 27 20.70 4.33 -2.41
CA LYS A 27 20.34 4.32 -3.82
C LYS A 27 18.93 4.89 -4.06
N PHE A 28 18.79 6.20 -3.83
CA PHE A 28 17.49 6.88 -3.90
C PHE A 28 16.81 6.79 -5.27
N ASN A 29 17.59 6.74 -6.36
CA ASN A 29 17.05 6.57 -7.71
C ASN A 29 16.40 5.19 -7.90
N GLU A 30 17.02 4.12 -7.39
CA GLU A 30 16.47 2.75 -7.45
C GLU A 30 15.20 2.66 -6.60
N ALA A 31 15.20 3.24 -5.39
CA ALA A 31 14.02 3.31 -4.53
C ALA A 31 12.85 4.05 -5.21
N ALA A 32 13.11 5.21 -5.83
CA ALA A 32 12.10 5.98 -6.53
C ALA A 32 11.53 5.22 -7.73
N GLN A 33 12.39 4.55 -8.51
CA GLN A 33 11.97 3.77 -9.67
C GLN A 33 11.15 2.54 -9.26
N ALA A 34 11.56 1.81 -8.22
CA ALA A 34 10.81 0.68 -7.68
C ALA A 34 9.41 1.12 -7.21
N MET A 35 9.33 2.24 -6.48
CA MET A 35 8.04 2.82 -6.07
C MET A 35 7.19 3.23 -7.27
N TYR A 36 7.79 3.84 -8.30
CA TYR A 36 7.06 4.22 -9.51
C TYR A 36 6.41 3.01 -10.18
N HIS A 37 7.18 1.94 -10.43
CA HIS A 37 6.68 0.71 -11.04
C HIS A 37 5.58 0.07 -10.20
N PHE A 38 5.77 -0.06 -8.88
CA PHE A 38 4.76 -0.67 -8.02
C PHE A 38 3.46 0.15 -7.98
N VAL A 39 3.56 1.48 -7.82
CA VAL A 39 2.37 2.33 -7.70
C VAL A 39 1.63 2.42 -9.03
N TRP A 40 2.35 2.58 -10.14
CA TRP A 40 1.74 2.77 -11.45
C TRP A 40 1.24 1.45 -12.03
N ASP A 41 2.13 0.48 -12.20
CA ASP A 41 1.85 -0.73 -12.98
C ASP A 41 1.00 -1.73 -12.18
N ASP A 42 1.37 -2.01 -10.92
CA ASP A 42 0.70 -3.04 -10.11
C ASP A 42 -0.53 -2.49 -9.37
N PHE A 43 -0.42 -1.32 -8.75
CA PHE A 43 -1.48 -0.78 -7.90
C PHE A 43 -2.56 -0.03 -8.71
N CYS A 44 -2.17 0.94 -9.54
CA CYS A 44 -3.11 1.76 -10.30
C CYS A 44 -3.66 1.05 -11.53
N ASP A 45 -2.80 0.59 -12.44
CA ASP A 45 -3.25 0.03 -13.72
C ASP A 45 -3.90 -1.35 -13.55
N TRP A 46 -3.46 -2.14 -12.58
CA TRP A 46 -3.98 -3.50 -12.37
C TRP A 46 -4.97 -3.60 -11.21
N TYR A 47 -4.50 -3.45 -9.96
CA TYR A 47 -5.32 -3.81 -8.80
C TYR A 47 -6.55 -2.90 -8.65
N LEU A 48 -6.37 -1.58 -8.76
CA LEU A 48 -7.48 -0.62 -8.68
C LEU A 48 -8.54 -0.89 -9.74
N GLU A 49 -8.14 -1.21 -10.98
CA GLU A 49 -9.07 -1.54 -12.06
C GLU A 49 -9.83 -2.85 -11.79
N VAL A 50 -9.13 -3.89 -11.34
CA VAL A 50 -9.73 -5.21 -11.06
C VAL A 50 -10.75 -5.18 -9.93
N VAL A 51 -10.54 -4.32 -8.91
CA VAL A 51 -11.46 -4.25 -7.76
C VAL A 51 -12.68 -3.36 -7.97
N LYS A 52 -12.73 -2.54 -9.04
CA LYS A 52 -13.88 -1.64 -9.31
C LYS A 52 -15.24 -2.34 -9.27
N PRO A 53 -15.46 -3.51 -9.90
CA PRO A 53 -16.76 -4.19 -9.86
C PRO A 53 -17.15 -4.66 -8.45
N ARG A 54 -16.17 -4.94 -7.59
CA ARG A 54 -16.41 -5.30 -6.18
C ARG A 54 -16.83 -4.09 -5.37
N LEU A 55 -16.28 -2.91 -5.68
CA LEU A 55 -16.57 -1.66 -4.98
C LEU A 55 -17.91 -1.05 -5.38
N TYR A 56 -18.21 -1.04 -6.68
CA TYR A 56 -19.34 -0.30 -7.26
C TYR A 56 -20.52 -1.19 -7.66
N ASP A 57 -20.25 -2.37 -8.22
CA ASP A 57 -21.30 -3.22 -8.81
C ASP A 57 -21.78 -4.36 -7.88
N GLY A 58 -21.25 -4.40 -6.65
CA GLY A 58 -21.60 -5.42 -5.65
C GLY A 58 -21.12 -6.84 -5.98
N LYS A 59 -20.19 -7.00 -6.93
CA LYS A 59 -19.64 -8.30 -7.31
C LYS A 59 -18.99 -8.98 -6.10
N GLY A 60 -19.43 -10.20 -5.78
CA GLY A 60 -18.93 -10.97 -4.62
C GLY A 60 -19.55 -10.58 -3.27
N GLY A 61 -20.47 -9.60 -3.24
CA GLY A 61 -21.21 -9.17 -2.06
C GLY A 61 -20.39 -8.34 -1.05
N GLU A 62 -21.06 -7.92 0.03
CA GLU A 62 -20.50 -6.98 1.02
C GLU A 62 -19.18 -7.45 1.65
N ARG A 63 -19.03 -8.77 1.88
CA ARG A 63 -17.79 -9.32 2.42
C ARG A 63 -16.62 -9.13 1.46
N SER A 64 -16.85 -9.28 0.15
CA SER A 64 -15.81 -9.11 -0.86
C SER A 64 -15.42 -7.64 -1.01
N LYS A 65 -16.41 -6.75 -1.00
CA LYS A 65 -16.22 -5.30 -1.01
C LYS A 65 -15.39 -4.82 0.19
N LEU A 66 -15.75 -5.24 1.41
CA LEU A 66 -15.04 -4.86 2.62
C LEU A 66 -13.58 -5.33 2.62
N ARG A 67 -13.32 -6.54 2.09
CA ARG A 67 -11.95 -7.04 1.90
C ARG A 67 -11.16 -6.15 0.95
N ALA A 68 -11.71 -5.83 -0.23
CA ALA A 68 -11.04 -4.96 -1.20
C ALA A 68 -10.69 -3.60 -0.60
N GLN A 69 -11.63 -2.98 0.14
CA GLN A 69 -11.41 -1.71 0.83
C GLN A 69 -10.30 -1.80 1.88
N THR A 70 -10.29 -2.89 2.66
CA THR A 70 -9.27 -3.11 3.69
C THR A 70 -7.88 -3.28 3.06
N THR A 71 -7.78 -4.07 1.99
CA THR A 71 -6.53 -4.25 1.24
C THR A 71 -6.06 -2.93 0.62
N LEU A 72 -6.96 -2.15 0.00
CA LEU A 72 -6.65 -0.85 -0.59
C LEU A 72 -6.09 0.13 0.45
N VAL A 73 -6.75 0.29 1.59
CA VAL A 73 -6.28 1.20 2.65
C VAL A 73 -4.95 0.75 3.21
N ARG A 74 -4.75 -0.56 3.41
CA ARG A 74 -3.47 -1.12 3.90
C ARG A 74 -2.32 -0.87 2.93
N VAL A 75 -2.51 -1.16 1.64
CA VAL A 75 -1.47 -0.99 0.62
C VAL A 75 -1.19 0.50 0.41
N LEU A 76 -2.22 1.35 0.38
CA LEU A 76 -2.06 2.80 0.24
C LEU A 76 -1.30 3.42 1.41
N ASP A 77 -1.58 3.02 2.66
CA ASP A 77 -0.79 3.46 3.83
C ASP A 77 0.69 3.12 3.68
N GLY A 78 1.00 1.91 3.21
CA GLY A 78 2.37 1.50 2.95
C GLY A 78 3.03 2.28 1.81
N ILE A 79 2.32 2.52 0.71
CA ILE A 79 2.80 3.35 -0.42
C ILE A 79 3.17 4.76 0.07
N LEU A 80 2.29 5.40 0.83
CA LEU A 80 2.51 6.76 1.34
C LEU A 80 3.74 6.81 2.26
N LYS A 81 3.90 5.84 3.15
CA LYS A 81 5.09 5.71 4.01
C LYS A 81 6.38 5.55 3.21
N MET A 82 6.38 4.69 2.19
CA MET A 82 7.56 4.45 1.37
C MET A 82 7.94 5.64 0.47
N LEU A 83 6.94 6.39 0.00
CA LEU A 83 7.17 7.62 -0.80
C LEU A 83 7.53 8.84 0.04
N HIS A 84 7.20 8.86 1.34
CA HIS A 84 7.38 10.03 2.20
C HIS A 84 8.82 10.62 2.21
N PRO A 85 9.90 9.81 2.20
CA PRO A 85 11.27 10.33 2.08
C PRO A 85 11.56 11.13 0.79
N ILE A 86 10.76 10.91 -0.26
CA ILE A 86 10.93 11.54 -1.58
C ILE A 86 9.90 12.65 -1.81
N ILE A 87 8.65 12.45 -1.35
CA ILE A 87 7.51 13.34 -1.62
C ILE A 87 6.79 13.70 -0.31
N PRO A 88 7.44 14.40 0.63
CA PRO A 88 6.96 14.51 2.02
C PRO A 88 5.62 15.26 2.15
N PHE A 89 5.41 16.33 1.40
CA PHE A 89 4.22 17.17 1.57
C PHE A 89 2.95 16.55 0.98
N VAL A 90 3.03 15.96 -0.21
CA VAL A 90 1.88 15.34 -0.88
C VAL A 90 1.48 14.07 -0.13
N THR A 91 2.46 13.26 0.26
CA THR A 91 2.17 12.03 1.01
C THR A 91 1.56 12.33 2.38
N GLU A 92 2.01 13.37 3.07
CA GLU A 92 1.42 13.81 4.35
C GLU A 92 -0.04 14.24 4.17
N GLU A 93 -0.35 15.08 3.18
CA GLU A 93 -1.72 15.55 2.94
C GLU A 93 -2.69 14.38 2.69
N ILE A 94 -2.30 13.46 1.80
CA ILE A 94 -3.13 12.28 1.49
C ILE A 94 -3.26 11.39 2.72
N TRP A 95 -2.18 11.20 3.48
CA TRP A 95 -2.17 10.33 4.65
C TRP A 95 -3.05 10.86 5.78
N GLN A 96 -3.11 12.18 5.99
CA GLN A 96 -4.03 12.78 6.96
C GLN A 96 -5.49 12.51 6.63
N THR A 97 -5.85 12.47 5.34
CA THR A 97 -7.20 12.08 4.89
C THR A 97 -7.47 10.58 5.12
N LEU A 98 -6.44 9.74 5.01
CA LEU A 98 -6.53 8.28 5.24
C LEU A 98 -6.56 7.91 6.73
N ARG A 99 -5.94 8.74 7.58
CA ARG A 99 -5.70 8.49 9.02
C ARG A 99 -6.95 8.07 9.82
N PRO A 100 -8.15 8.67 9.64
CA PRO A 100 -9.36 8.21 10.34
C PRO A 100 -9.77 6.78 9.95
N MET A 101 -9.60 6.39 8.68
CA MET A 101 -9.88 5.03 8.23
C MET A 101 -8.90 4.03 8.82
N LEU A 102 -7.62 4.40 8.94
CA LEU A 102 -6.60 3.58 9.60
C LEU A 102 -6.93 3.34 11.07
N ALA A 103 -7.44 4.35 11.78
CA ALA A 103 -7.84 4.20 13.17
C ALA A 103 -8.94 3.15 13.35
N VAL A 104 -9.94 3.16 12.45
CA VAL A 104 -11.02 2.16 12.46
C VAL A 104 -10.48 0.76 12.12
N LEU A 105 -9.60 0.64 11.14
CA LEU A 105 -9.08 -0.66 10.69
C LEU A 105 -8.11 -1.30 11.69
N ARG A 106 -7.28 -0.50 12.37
CA ARG A 106 -6.28 -0.99 13.32
C ARG A 106 -6.83 -1.14 14.74
N GLY A 107 -7.90 -0.42 15.07
CA GLY A 107 -8.41 -0.35 16.44
C GLY A 107 -7.49 0.44 17.39
N ASP A 108 -6.59 1.26 16.84
CA ASP A 108 -5.68 2.13 17.56
C ASP A 108 -5.70 3.55 16.96
N THR A 109 -5.01 4.49 17.60
CA THR A 109 -4.85 5.84 17.06
C THR A 109 -3.52 5.92 16.32
N PRO A 110 -3.51 6.12 14.98
CA PRO A 110 -2.27 6.29 14.24
C PRO A 110 -1.51 7.53 14.71
N GLU A 111 -0.22 7.56 14.40
CA GLU A 111 0.68 8.68 14.70
C GLU A 111 0.15 10.01 14.16
N LEU A 112 0.61 11.14 14.71
CA LEU A 112 0.09 12.46 14.32
C LEU A 112 0.56 12.93 12.93
N SER A 113 1.68 12.41 12.44
CA SER A 113 2.25 12.74 11.13
C SER A 113 2.90 11.51 10.53
N LEU A 114 2.93 11.46 9.19
CA LEU A 114 3.54 10.37 8.44
C LEU A 114 5.05 10.28 8.68
N VAL A 115 5.73 11.39 8.96
CA VAL A 115 7.19 11.43 9.17
C VAL A 115 7.65 10.63 10.39
N ILE A 116 6.78 10.49 11.40
CA ILE A 116 7.05 9.72 12.62
C ILE A 116 6.39 8.33 12.62
N ALA A 117 5.68 7.99 11.53
CA ALA A 117 5.00 6.71 11.42
C ALA A 117 6.02 5.58 11.24
N GLN A 118 5.68 4.40 11.75
CA GLN A 118 6.51 3.21 11.57
C GLN A 118 6.64 2.82 10.10
N TRP A 119 7.89 2.59 9.66
CA TRP A 119 8.20 2.06 8.32
C TRP A 119 7.45 0.72 8.09
N PRO A 120 6.90 0.47 6.89
CA PRO A 120 6.18 -0.76 6.61
C PRO A 120 7.11 -1.97 6.73
N LYS A 121 6.58 -3.06 7.29
CA LYS A 121 7.29 -4.33 7.42
C LYS A 121 6.79 -5.32 6.38
N ALA A 122 7.73 -5.89 5.62
CA ALA A 122 7.45 -7.01 4.74
C ALA A 122 6.99 -8.23 5.57
N SER A 123 5.87 -8.84 5.19
CA SER A 123 5.42 -10.10 5.79
C SER A 123 6.16 -11.25 5.11
N LYS A 124 7.01 -11.97 5.86
CA LYS A 124 7.81 -13.08 5.32
C LYS A 124 6.96 -14.21 4.73
N ASP A 125 5.71 -14.35 5.16
CA ASP A 125 4.80 -15.41 4.72
C ASP A 125 4.11 -15.11 3.37
N ARG A 126 4.35 -13.94 2.77
CA ARG A 126 3.66 -13.46 1.56
C ARG A 126 4.61 -12.90 0.49
N LEU A 127 5.83 -13.43 0.39
CA LEU A 127 6.69 -13.14 -0.76
C LEU A 127 6.09 -13.79 -2.01
N PHE A 128 5.85 -12.99 -3.04
CA PHE A 128 5.31 -13.48 -4.30
C PHE A 128 6.46 -13.76 -5.25
N GLU A 129 6.63 -15.03 -5.64
CA GLU A 129 7.57 -15.44 -6.69
C GLU A 129 6.86 -15.31 -8.07
N PRO A 130 7.54 -14.72 -9.08
CA PRO A 130 6.95 -14.46 -10.39
C PRO A 130 6.62 -15.72 -11.20
#